data_AF-A0A947RNS9-F1
#
_entry.id   AF-A0A947RNS9-F1
#
_cell.length_a   1.000
_cell.length_b   1.000
_cell.length_c   1.000
_cell.angle_alpha   90.00
_cell.angle_beta   90.00
_cell.angle_gamma   90.00
#
_symmetry.space_group_name_H-M   'P 1'
#
loop_
_entity.id
_entity.type
_entity.pdbx_description
1 polymer ?
#
loop_
_entity_poly.entity_id
_entity_poly.type
_entity_poly.pdbx_seq_one_letter_code
_entity_poly.pdbx_strand_id
1 'polypeptide(L)'
;MATYSGDQAGANVVLANGDVLSGDITNVGFFYVPSGVTAYVVPYNGISGGKSRVFCLDALIAGFIDARERGYGGGGGGGGGASAHTGSSTDQYLGGAGGPGEKGGTAGTNGLNVIGGADYGRPGGTGGNGAGPLGGTGGTAGNGGNRCSNNAGDGVNGNKGGYKAAQVNGDTTTDEDVVPGGGGGGGGGGGGAGMWCGSGQWGDGGAGAGAGAEGGGAFAVFALFSLVVTGNIQTNGGASSGNGASPPGAGGSGDGSGAAGGSATNSGSRVGAAGTTCGDGNYSGDGGDGGVGAGGGVLLVCLGPWGIRISGTIDTRGGNSDTSNFGSLKIFGVAGKVNLTGATIYAGWNSSYGSPYNPK
;
A
#
# COMPACT_ATOMS: atom_id res chain seq x y z
N MET A 1 2.02 -16.85 21.77
CA MET A 1 1.67 -16.50 20.38
C MET A 1 1.56 -17.80 19.60
N ALA A 2 0.35 -18.29 19.44
CA ALA A 2 0.04 -19.46 18.64
C ALA A 2 -0.31 -19.05 17.21
N THR A 3 -0.14 -19.97 16.26
CA THR A 3 -0.67 -19.83 14.90
C THR A 3 -1.74 -20.90 14.70
N TYR A 4 -2.93 -20.49 14.26
CA TYR A 4 -4.05 -21.38 13.97
C TYR A 4 -4.22 -21.53 12.46
N SER A 5 -4.28 -22.77 12.01
CA SER A 5 -4.47 -23.18 10.61
C SER A 5 -4.90 -24.64 10.56
N GLY A 6 -5.59 -25.04 9.50
CA GLY A 6 -5.96 -26.43 9.26
C GLY A 6 -7.11 -26.91 10.14
N ASP A 7 -7.25 -28.23 10.21
CA ASP A 7 -8.29 -28.92 10.97
C ASP A 7 -8.04 -28.80 12.50
N GLN A 8 -9.06 -28.33 13.23
CA GLN A 8 -9.03 -28.21 14.70
C GLN A 8 -9.72 -29.39 15.41
N ALA A 9 -10.19 -30.41 14.69
CA ALA A 9 -10.76 -31.66 15.22
C ALA A 9 -11.92 -31.46 16.23
N GLY A 10 -12.76 -30.45 16.01
CA GLY A 10 -13.88 -30.10 16.87
C GLY A 10 -13.48 -29.28 18.10
N ALA A 11 -12.21 -28.91 18.26
CA ALA A 11 -11.74 -28.14 19.40
C ALA A 11 -12.29 -26.72 19.40
N ASN A 12 -12.39 -26.14 20.59
CA ASN A 12 -12.64 -24.72 20.75
C ASN A 12 -11.35 -23.94 20.52
N VAL A 13 -11.43 -22.89 19.71
CA VAL A 13 -10.33 -21.96 19.45
C VAL A 13 -10.61 -20.70 20.25
N VAL A 14 -9.87 -20.52 21.35
CA VAL A 14 -9.93 -19.32 22.18
C VAL A 14 -8.63 -18.55 21.98
N LEU A 15 -8.72 -17.39 21.34
CA LEU A 15 -7.53 -16.61 20.98
C LEU A 15 -6.95 -15.87 22.18
N ALA A 16 -5.62 -15.80 22.23
CA ALA A 16 -4.87 -14.95 23.12
C ALA A 16 -4.25 -13.76 22.36
N ASN A 17 -3.78 -12.75 23.10
CA ASN A 17 -3.19 -11.56 22.50
C ASN A 17 -1.93 -11.93 21.70
N GLY A 18 -1.85 -11.45 20.46
CA GLY A 18 -0.76 -11.77 19.53
C GLY A 18 -1.03 -12.99 18.65
N ASP A 19 -2.02 -13.82 18.95
CA ASP A 19 -2.24 -15.04 18.16
C ASP A 19 -2.55 -14.74 16.69
N VAL A 20 -2.19 -15.68 15.82
CA VAL A 20 -2.21 -15.48 14.37
C VAL A 20 -3.11 -16.50 13.68
N LEU A 21 -3.91 -16.03 12.72
CA LEU A 21 -4.83 -16.81 11.91
C LEU A 21 -4.27 -16.90 10.48
N SER A 22 -4.15 -18.13 9.95
CA SER A 22 -3.55 -18.37 8.64
C SER A 22 -4.35 -19.36 7.82
N GLY A 23 -4.76 -18.94 6.62
CA GLY A 23 -5.47 -19.81 5.68
C GLY A 23 -6.81 -20.29 6.23
N ASP A 24 -7.13 -21.55 5.97
CA ASP A 24 -8.40 -22.15 6.39
C ASP A 24 -8.23 -22.83 7.75
N ILE A 25 -9.07 -22.43 8.70
CA ILE A 25 -9.18 -23.01 10.04
C ILE A 25 -10.53 -23.73 10.07
N THR A 26 -10.51 -25.07 10.10
CA THR A 26 -11.70 -25.90 9.87
C THR A 26 -12.05 -26.73 11.10
N ASN A 27 -13.28 -27.25 11.13
CA ASN A 27 -13.82 -28.09 12.21
C ASN A 27 -13.63 -27.48 13.60
N VAL A 28 -13.92 -26.19 13.76
CA VAL A 28 -13.88 -25.53 15.06
C VAL A 28 -15.21 -25.75 15.78
N GLY A 29 -15.16 -26.13 17.06
CA GLY A 29 -16.34 -26.13 17.92
C GLY A 29 -16.82 -24.69 18.13
N PHE A 30 -16.13 -23.98 19.01
CA PHE A 30 -16.38 -22.56 19.29
C PHE A 30 -15.16 -21.70 18.93
N PHE A 31 -15.37 -20.68 18.10
CA PHE A 31 -14.36 -19.66 17.79
C PHE A 31 -14.60 -18.43 18.66
N TYR A 32 -13.66 -18.14 19.57
CA TYR A 32 -13.80 -17.06 20.53
C TYR A 32 -12.59 -16.11 20.52
N VAL A 33 -12.88 -14.83 20.35
CA VAL A 33 -11.92 -13.74 20.55
C VAL A 33 -12.35 -12.97 21.80
N PRO A 34 -11.68 -13.16 22.96
CA PRO A 34 -12.04 -12.49 24.20
C PRO A 34 -11.91 -10.97 24.12
N SER A 35 -12.67 -10.25 24.93
CA SER A 35 -12.49 -8.79 25.04
C SER A 35 -11.08 -8.44 25.54
N GLY A 36 -10.47 -7.41 24.97
CA GLY A 36 -9.09 -7.01 25.26
C GLY A 36 -8.01 -7.83 24.53
N VAL A 37 -8.39 -8.87 23.77
CA VAL A 37 -7.45 -9.65 22.94
C VAL A 37 -7.39 -9.07 21.53
N THR A 38 -6.18 -8.93 20.98
CA THR A 38 -5.95 -8.73 19.55
C THR A 38 -5.35 -9.98 18.92
N ALA A 39 -6.00 -10.51 17.88
CA ALA A 39 -5.46 -11.55 17.02
C ALA A 39 -5.26 -11.02 15.61
N TYR A 40 -4.29 -11.60 14.89
CA TYR A 40 -3.80 -11.08 13.62
C TYR A 40 -4.05 -12.06 12.48
N VAL A 41 -4.32 -11.54 11.27
CA VAL A 41 -4.22 -12.36 10.05
C VAL A 41 -2.77 -12.37 9.57
N VAL A 42 -2.25 -13.54 9.14
CA VAL A 42 -0.90 -13.63 8.54
C VAL A 42 -0.80 -12.66 7.36
N PRO A 43 0.26 -11.82 7.25
CA PRO A 43 0.46 -10.96 6.10
C PRO A 43 0.74 -11.76 4.82
N TYR A 44 0.30 -11.24 3.68
CA TYR A 44 0.65 -11.81 2.39
C TYR A 44 2.16 -11.69 2.14
N ASN A 45 2.79 -12.80 1.77
CA ASN A 45 4.24 -12.88 1.60
C ASN A 45 4.70 -12.98 0.12
N GLY A 46 3.80 -12.79 -0.84
CA GLY A 46 4.07 -12.97 -2.27
C GLY A 46 3.62 -14.33 -2.83
N ILE A 47 3.32 -15.29 -1.96
CA ILE A 47 2.87 -16.64 -2.35
C ILE A 47 1.55 -16.99 -1.66
N SER A 48 1.46 -16.71 -0.36
CA SER A 48 0.33 -17.08 0.49
C SER A 48 0.12 -16.05 1.60
N GLY A 49 -0.92 -16.23 2.42
CA GLY A 49 -1.27 -15.29 3.48
C GLY A 49 -2.17 -14.15 3.01
N GLY A 50 -2.38 -13.19 3.89
CA GLY A 50 -3.27 -12.05 3.71
C GLY A 50 -4.75 -12.37 3.76
N LYS A 51 -5.12 -13.64 4.00
CA LYS A 51 -6.49 -14.11 4.14
C LYS A 51 -6.58 -15.21 5.19
N SER A 52 -7.62 -15.17 6.01
CA SER A 52 -8.00 -16.26 6.89
C SER A 52 -9.50 -16.56 6.79
N ARG A 53 -9.86 -17.84 6.83
CA ARG A 53 -11.25 -18.32 6.88
C ARG A 53 -11.41 -19.26 8.08
N VAL A 54 -12.46 -19.06 8.87
CA VAL A 54 -12.78 -19.90 10.03
C VAL A 54 -14.10 -20.60 9.78
N PHE A 55 -14.13 -21.92 9.91
CA PHE A 55 -15.33 -22.75 9.83
C PHE A 55 -15.60 -23.35 11.20
N CYS A 56 -16.69 -22.91 11.83
CA CYS A 56 -17.00 -23.19 13.22
C CYS A 56 -18.49 -23.52 13.45
N LEU A 57 -18.83 -24.12 14.60
CA LEU A 57 -20.22 -24.25 15.00
C LEU A 57 -20.78 -22.91 15.48
N ASP A 58 -20.03 -22.24 16.36
CA ASP A 58 -20.39 -20.94 16.94
C ASP A 58 -19.19 -19.99 16.92
N ALA A 59 -19.47 -18.69 16.73
CA ALA A 59 -18.46 -17.63 16.76
C ALA A 59 -18.86 -16.47 17.67
N LEU A 60 -17.94 -16.07 18.55
CA LEU A 60 -18.02 -14.83 19.32
C LEU A 60 -16.72 -14.02 19.17
N ILE A 61 -16.84 -12.84 18.57
CA ILE A 61 -15.74 -11.90 18.40
C ILE A 61 -16.01 -10.70 19.30
N ALA A 62 -15.51 -10.75 20.53
CA ALA A 62 -15.60 -9.66 21.50
C ALA A 62 -14.33 -8.80 21.57
N GLY A 63 -13.20 -9.36 21.14
CA GLY A 63 -11.91 -8.67 21.00
C GLY A 63 -11.71 -8.08 19.61
N PHE A 64 -10.46 -8.08 19.15
CA PHE A 64 -10.05 -7.45 17.92
C PHE A 64 -9.42 -8.46 16.95
N ILE A 65 -9.95 -8.53 15.73
CA ILE A 65 -9.29 -9.16 14.59
C ILE A 65 -8.62 -8.07 13.75
N ASP A 66 -7.29 -8.07 13.75
CA ASP A 66 -6.46 -7.11 13.03
C ASP A 66 -5.86 -7.72 11.77
N ALA A 67 -6.44 -7.35 10.63
CA ALA A 67 -5.96 -7.67 9.30
C ALA A 67 -5.49 -6.42 8.55
N ARG A 68 -5.19 -5.31 9.24
CA ARG A 68 -4.71 -4.09 8.59
C ARG A 68 -3.33 -4.30 7.97
N GLU A 69 -3.13 -3.80 6.76
CA GLU A 69 -1.85 -3.87 6.04
C GLU A 69 -1.33 -5.32 5.84
N ARG A 70 -2.23 -6.32 5.94
CA ARG A 70 -1.90 -7.74 5.78
C ARG A 70 -2.14 -8.26 4.35
N GLY A 71 -2.69 -7.44 3.47
CA GLY A 71 -3.00 -7.77 2.07
C GLY A 71 -1.80 -7.68 1.14
N TYR A 72 -2.05 -7.45 -0.14
CA TYR A 72 -0.99 -7.43 -1.15
C TYR A 72 0.00 -6.28 -0.91
N GLY A 73 1.29 -6.53 -1.17
CA GLY A 73 2.36 -5.56 -0.94
C GLY A 73 2.26 -4.32 -1.83
N GLY A 74 2.73 -3.16 -1.34
CA GLY A 74 2.88 -1.97 -2.18
C GLY A 74 4.07 -2.04 -3.16
N GLY A 75 4.13 -1.12 -4.12
CA GLY A 75 5.24 -0.96 -5.07
C GLY A 75 6.31 0.00 -4.54
N GLY A 76 7.59 -0.21 -4.86
CA GLY A 76 8.66 0.67 -4.38
C GLY A 76 8.78 1.97 -5.17
N GLY A 77 9.45 2.97 -4.60
CA GLY A 77 9.62 4.29 -5.23
C GLY A 77 10.64 4.28 -6.38
N GLY A 78 10.46 5.19 -7.33
CA GLY A 78 11.47 5.48 -8.36
C GLY A 78 12.67 6.24 -7.80
N GLY A 79 13.85 6.00 -8.35
CA GLY A 79 15.07 6.73 -7.98
C GLY A 79 15.14 8.11 -8.64
N GLY A 80 15.80 9.07 -8.01
CA GLY A 80 15.96 10.43 -8.53
C GLY A 80 16.89 10.51 -9.74
N GLY A 81 16.68 11.49 -10.62
CA GLY A 81 17.52 11.70 -11.80
C GLY A 81 18.87 12.33 -11.47
N ALA A 82 19.88 12.06 -12.28
CA ALA A 82 21.18 12.71 -12.13
C ALA A 82 21.18 14.16 -12.61
N SER A 83 22.09 14.96 -12.05
CA SER A 83 22.44 16.28 -12.58
C SER A 83 23.18 16.22 -13.92
N ALA A 84 23.26 17.37 -14.59
CA ALA A 84 24.11 17.60 -15.76
C ALA A 84 25.45 18.26 -15.38
N HIS A 85 26.49 17.98 -16.18
CA HIS A 85 27.80 18.61 -16.08
C HIS A 85 28.27 19.17 -17.42
N THR A 86 28.85 20.38 -17.45
CA THR A 86 29.79 20.80 -18.52
C THR A 86 31.09 21.35 -17.95
N GLY A 87 32.20 20.72 -18.38
CA GLY A 87 33.53 21.26 -18.18
C GLY A 87 33.81 22.29 -19.26
N SER A 88 34.70 23.24 -18.98
CA SER A 88 35.36 23.95 -20.08
C SER A 88 35.95 22.91 -21.05
N SER A 89 36.03 23.22 -22.34
CA SER A 89 36.22 22.30 -23.49
C SER A 89 37.38 21.29 -23.45
N THR A 90 38.10 21.17 -22.35
CA THR A 90 39.18 20.24 -22.08
C THR A 90 38.92 19.26 -20.92
N ASP A 91 37.91 19.49 -20.07
CA ASP A 91 37.67 18.64 -18.89
C ASP A 91 36.42 17.76 -19.04
N GLN A 92 36.63 16.45 -19.05
CA GLN A 92 35.56 15.45 -18.92
C GLN A 92 35.25 15.27 -17.43
N TYR A 93 34.20 15.89 -16.91
CA TYR A 93 33.62 15.41 -15.64
C TYR A 93 32.38 14.57 -15.91
N LEU A 94 32.26 13.50 -15.14
CA LEU A 94 31.17 12.53 -15.23
C LEU A 94 29.97 13.09 -14.49
N GLY A 95 28.85 13.35 -15.18
CA GLY A 95 27.61 13.69 -14.48
C GLY A 95 27.23 12.64 -13.42
N GLY A 96 26.43 13.05 -12.43
CA GLY A 96 26.10 12.22 -11.28
C GLY A 96 25.43 10.88 -11.64
N ALA A 97 25.42 9.94 -10.69
CA ALA A 97 24.64 8.72 -10.85
C ALA A 97 23.14 9.01 -10.63
N GLY A 98 22.27 8.35 -11.37
CA GLY A 98 20.85 8.30 -11.02
C GLY A 98 20.66 7.46 -9.76
N GLY A 99 19.67 7.83 -8.94
CA GLY A 99 19.35 7.10 -7.73
C GLY A 99 18.74 5.73 -8.05
N PRO A 100 18.95 4.71 -7.21
CA PRO A 100 18.30 3.42 -7.38
C PRO A 100 16.78 3.53 -7.13
N GLY A 101 16.00 2.77 -7.91
CA GLY A 101 14.59 2.50 -7.63
C GLY A 101 14.44 1.24 -6.78
N GLU A 102 13.29 1.08 -6.12
CA GLU A 102 13.01 -0.04 -5.22
C GLU A 102 11.82 -0.87 -5.68
N LYS A 103 11.82 -2.18 -5.38
CA LYS A 103 10.70 -3.14 -5.58
C LYS A 103 9.79 -2.84 -6.78
N GLY A 104 10.34 -3.01 -7.99
CA GLY A 104 9.63 -2.79 -9.27
C GLY A 104 9.69 -1.34 -9.77
N GLY A 105 10.12 -0.39 -8.95
CA GLY A 105 10.52 0.95 -9.38
C GLY A 105 11.85 0.91 -10.15
N THR A 106 12.01 1.85 -11.07
CA THR A 106 13.22 1.95 -11.91
C THR A 106 14.19 2.97 -11.33
N ALA A 107 15.47 2.78 -11.64
CA ALA A 107 16.50 3.76 -11.29
C ALA A 107 16.34 5.03 -12.13
N GLY A 108 16.77 6.16 -11.56
CA GLY A 108 16.91 7.40 -12.31
C GLY A 108 18.00 7.28 -13.39
N THR A 109 17.93 8.14 -14.40
CA THR A 109 18.88 8.09 -15.50
C THR A 109 20.20 8.74 -15.07
N ASN A 110 21.33 8.06 -15.31
CA ASN A 110 22.67 8.59 -15.06
C ASN A 110 22.98 9.79 -15.95
N GLY A 111 23.82 10.70 -15.46
CA GLY A 111 24.42 11.76 -16.25
C GLY A 111 25.24 11.16 -17.41
N LEU A 112 25.15 11.77 -18.60
CA LEU A 112 26.02 11.39 -19.73
C LEU A 112 27.30 12.22 -19.67
N ASN A 113 28.44 11.57 -19.96
CA ASN A 113 29.67 12.28 -20.30
C ASN A 113 29.59 12.72 -21.77
N VAL A 114 29.19 13.96 -22.03
CA VAL A 114 29.13 14.47 -23.41
C VAL A 114 30.05 15.66 -23.57
N ILE A 115 31.12 15.46 -24.33
CA ILE A 115 32.02 16.54 -24.78
C ILE A 115 31.23 17.41 -25.75
N GLY A 116 30.94 18.65 -25.36
CA GLY A 116 30.21 19.62 -26.19
C GLY A 116 28.72 19.31 -26.41
N GLY A 117 28.14 18.38 -25.62
CA GLY A 117 26.72 18.03 -25.67
C GLY A 117 25.90 18.69 -24.56
N ALA A 118 24.57 18.62 -24.73
CA ALA A 118 23.66 19.55 -24.08
C ALA A 118 23.41 19.30 -22.57
N ASP A 119 23.31 20.42 -21.85
CA ASP A 119 23.36 20.59 -20.37
C ASP A 119 22.06 20.24 -19.64
N TYR A 120 21.40 19.16 -20.09
CA TYR A 120 20.10 18.73 -19.56
C TYR A 120 20.28 17.82 -18.36
N GLY A 121 19.61 18.17 -17.26
CA GLY A 121 19.41 17.26 -16.15
C GLY A 121 18.71 16.00 -16.63
N ARG A 122 18.83 14.91 -15.88
CA ARG A 122 18.33 13.61 -16.30
C ARG A 122 17.00 13.29 -15.65
N PRO A 123 16.10 12.58 -16.33
CA PRO A 123 14.84 12.16 -15.73
C PRO A 123 15.08 11.21 -14.56
N GLY A 124 14.17 11.24 -13.60
CA GLY A 124 14.08 10.24 -12.54
C GLY A 124 13.66 8.87 -13.07
N GLY A 125 13.45 7.95 -12.14
CA GLY A 125 12.90 6.62 -12.39
C GLY A 125 11.40 6.58 -12.15
N THR A 126 10.70 5.66 -12.80
CA THR A 126 9.29 5.38 -12.54
C THR A 126 9.12 4.62 -11.22
N GLY A 127 7.99 4.83 -10.54
CA GLY A 127 7.58 4.02 -9.40
C GLY A 127 7.21 2.59 -9.80
N GLY A 128 7.29 1.67 -8.85
CA GLY A 128 6.86 0.30 -9.01
C GLY A 128 5.34 0.15 -8.84
N ASN A 129 4.76 -0.81 -9.55
CA ASN A 129 3.35 -1.16 -9.37
C ASN A 129 3.15 -1.86 -8.01
N GLY A 130 2.01 -1.58 -7.37
CA GLY A 130 1.53 -2.36 -6.24
C GLY A 130 1.24 -3.80 -6.64
N ALA A 131 1.34 -4.71 -5.67
CA ALA A 131 1.04 -6.12 -5.88
C ALA A 131 -0.46 -6.40 -5.77
N GLY A 132 -0.84 -7.60 -6.23
CA GLY A 132 -2.22 -8.07 -6.29
C GLY A 132 -2.86 -7.81 -7.66
N PRO A 133 -4.00 -8.45 -7.95
CA PRO A 133 -4.66 -8.34 -9.26
C PRO A 133 -5.06 -6.90 -9.65
N LEU A 134 -5.19 -6.02 -8.65
CA LEU A 134 -5.61 -4.64 -8.78
C LEU A 134 -4.67 -3.69 -8.02
N GLY A 135 -3.37 -4.01 -8.02
CA GLY A 135 -2.36 -3.12 -7.45
C GLY A 135 -2.34 -1.76 -8.15
N GLY A 136 -2.03 -0.70 -7.39
CA GLY A 136 -1.93 0.65 -7.90
C GLY A 136 -0.77 0.79 -8.87
N THR A 137 -0.95 1.52 -9.96
CA THR A 137 0.14 1.77 -10.91
C THR A 137 1.20 2.67 -10.28
N GLY A 138 2.46 2.44 -10.62
CA GLY A 138 3.55 3.34 -10.23
C GLY A 138 3.40 4.73 -10.86
N GLY A 139 3.95 5.73 -10.18
CA GLY A 139 4.05 7.09 -10.66
C GLY A 139 5.09 7.24 -11.78
N THR A 140 4.87 8.18 -12.69
CA THR A 140 5.82 8.46 -13.77
C THR A 140 7.00 9.29 -13.27
N ALA A 141 8.17 9.08 -13.87
CA ALA A 141 9.37 9.84 -13.58
C ALA A 141 9.18 11.34 -13.85
N GLY A 142 9.83 12.16 -13.03
CA GLY A 142 10.01 13.58 -13.28
C GLY A 142 11.00 13.82 -14.42
N ASN A 143 10.69 14.80 -15.27
CA ASN A 143 11.55 15.17 -16.39
C ASN A 143 12.82 15.87 -15.89
N GLY A 144 13.95 15.64 -16.54
CA GLY A 144 15.16 16.39 -16.25
C GLY A 144 15.04 17.87 -16.62
N GLY A 145 15.75 18.74 -15.88
CA GLY A 145 15.73 20.18 -16.11
C GLY A 145 16.44 20.59 -17.41
N ASN A 146 15.94 21.66 -18.05
CA ASN A 146 16.59 22.24 -19.22
C ASN A 146 17.83 23.05 -18.86
N ARG A 147 18.75 23.20 -19.82
CA ARG A 147 19.87 24.13 -19.74
C ARG A 147 19.37 25.52 -19.35
N CYS A 148 19.93 26.08 -18.28
CA CYS A 148 19.59 27.38 -17.73
C CYS A 148 18.13 27.54 -17.28
N SER A 149 17.43 26.43 -17.04
CA SER A 149 16.14 26.44 -16.37
C SER A 149 16.28 25.78 -15.00
N ASN A 150 15.77 26.44 -13.98
CA ASN A 150 15.92 26.02 -12.59
C ASN A 150 14.90 24.94 -12.19
N ASN A 151 14.11 24.39 -13.13
CA ASN A 151 12.97 23.54 -12.81
C ASN A 151 13.10 22.19 -13.51
N ALA A 152 13.69 21.21 -12.83
CA ALA A 152 13.41 19.83 -13.16
C ALA A 152 11.96 19.49 -12.76
N GLY A 153 11.36 18.52 -13.45
CA GLY A 153 10.00 18.08 -13.17
C GLY A 153 9.96 17.16 -11.96
N ASP A 154 8.91 17.31 -11.15
CA ASP A 154 8.61 16.41 -10.04
C ASP A 154 8.19 15.04 -10.57
N GLY A 155 8.48 14.01 -9.78
CA GLY A 155 7.91 12.70 -9.96
C GLY A 155 6.42 12.69 -9.65
N VAL A 156 5.64 11.94 -10.43
CA VAL A 156 4.20 11.82 -10.21
C VAL A 156 3.93 10.84 -9.07
N ASN A 157 2.89 11.09 -8.28
CA ASN A 157 2.47 10.20 -7.20
C ASN A 157 2.05 8.81 -7.73
N GLY A 158 2.29 7.79 -6.92
CA GLY A 158 1.78 6.45 -7.16
C GLY A 158 0.26 6.39 -6.99
N ASN A 159 -0.38 5.54 -7.79
CA ASN A 159 -1.82 5.37 -7.71
C ASN A 159 -2.22 4.46 -6.54
N LYS A 160 -3.44 4.65 -6.04
CA LYS A 160 -4.03 3.81 -4.99
C LYS A 160 -4.18 2.37 -5.48
N GLY A 161 -4.04 1.40 -4.56
CA GLY A 161 -4.44 0.02 -4.81
C GLY A 161 -5.96 -0.10 -4.99
N GLY A 162 -6.43 -1.24 -5.49
CA GLY A 162 -7.86 -1.56 -5.63
C GLY A 162 -8.23 -2.91 -5.00
N TYR A 163 -9.53 -3.16 -4.84
CA TYR A 163 -10.06 -4.39 -4.23
C TYR A 163 -10.66 -5.36 -5.25
N LYS A 164 -11.70 -4.94 -5.96
CA LYS A 164 -12.39 -5.67 -7.05
C LYS A 164 -12.62 -4.80 -8.30
N ALA A 165 -12.29 -3.50 -8.22
CA ALA A 165 -12.03 -2.61 -9.33
C ALA A 165 -10.79 -1.76 -8.99
N ALA A 166 -10.02 -1.33 -9.98
CA ALA A 166 -8.87 -0.46 -9.73
C ALA A 166 -9.35 0.89 -9.17
N GLN A 167 -8.74 1.36 -8.08
CA GLN A 167 -9.02 2.67 -7.45
C GLN A 167 -10.47 2.91 -6.98
N VAL A 168 -11.32 1.89 -6.99
CA VAL A 168 -12.75 1.99 -6.66
C VAL A 168 -13.18 0.80 -5.80
N ASN A 169 -14.01 1.06 -4.79
CA ASN A 169 -14.75 0.03 -4.07
C ASN A 169 -15.80 -0.63 -5.00
N GLY A 170 -15.75 -1.94 -5.19
CA GLY A 170 -16.52 -2.55 -6.28
C GLY A 170 -16.82 -4.04 -6.15
N ASP A 171 -16.85 -4.59 -4.95
CA ASP A 171 -17.34 -5.97 -4.82
C ASP A 171 -18.87 -6.03 -4.87
N THR A 172 -19.40 -6.18 -6.09
CA THR A 172 -20.83 -6.39 -6.37
C THR A 172 -21.15 -7.86 -6.64
N THR A 173 -20.23 -8.77 -6.30
CA THR A 173 -20.42 -10.20 -6.50
C THR A 173 -21.24 -10.82 -5.36
N THR A 174 -22.02 -11.84 -5.69
CA THR A 174 -22.91 -12.55 -4.74
C THR A 174 -22.27 -13.84 -4.21
N ASP A 175 -21.00 -14.07 -4.49
CA ASP A 175 -20.28 -15.25 -4.02
C ASP A 175 -19.84 -15.11 -2.56
N GLU A 176 -19.69 -16.25 -1.88
CA GLU A 176 -19.15 -16.35 -0.52
C GLU A 176 -17.62 -16.29 -0.54
N ASP A 177 -17.07 -15.27 -1.22
CA ASP A 177 -15.64 -15.04 -1.27
C ASP A 177 -15.26 -13.59 -0.98
N VAL A 178 -14.11 -13.44 -0.36
CA VAL A 178 -13.44 -12.17 -0.08
C VAL A 178 -11.95 -12.33 -0.35
N VAL A 179 -11.32 -11.27 -0.81
CA VAL A 179 -9.91 -11.25 -1.21
C VAL A 179 -9.14 -10.24 -0.37
N PRO A 180 -7.80 -10.32 -0.30
CA PRO A 180 -7.01 -9.22 0.22
C PRO A 180 -7.08 -8.00 -0.72
N GLY A 181 -6.96 -6.79 -0.17
CA GLY A 181 -6.84 -5.55 -0.93
C GLY A 181 -5.51 -5.45 -1.66
N GLY A 182 -5.50 -4.79 -2.82
CA GLY A 182 -4.30 -4.48 -3.59
C GLY A 182 -3.42 -3.44 -2.92
N GLY A 183 -2.10 -3.56 -3.10
CA GLY A 183 -1.15 -2.54 -2.63
C GLY A 183 -1.17 -1.30 -3.52
N GLY A 184 -0.80 -0.14 -2.96
CA GLY A 184 -0.59 1.09 -3.72
C GLY A 184 0.68 1.03 -4.57
N GLY A 185 0.72 1.82 -5.65
CA GLY A 185 1.93 2.00 -6.45
C GLY A 185 2.92 2.96 -5.79
N GLY A 186 4.22 2.80 -6.04
CA GLY A 186 5.23 3.77 -5.62
C GLY A 186 5.18 5.04 -6.47
N GLY A 187 5.66 6.16 -5.94
CA GLY A 187 5.81 7.39 -6.71
C GLY A 187 6.95 7.30 -7.73
N GLY A 188 6.97 8.20 -8.71
CA GLY A 188 8.12 8.41 -9.59
C GLY A 188 9.19 9.28 -8.93
N GLY A 189 10.46 9.06 -9.25
CA GLY A 189 11.55 9.91 -8.77
C GLY A 189 11.57 11.26 -9.51
N GLY A 190 12.04 12.30 -8.83
CA GLY A 190 12.18 13.63 -9.40
C GLY A 190 13.32 13.72 -10.40
N GLY A 191 13.22 14.64 -11.36
CA GLY A 191 14.31 14.89 -12.31
C GLY A 191 15.51 15.60 -11.66
N GLY A 192 16.70 15.32 -12.15
CA GLY A 192 17.88 16.12 -11.81
C GLY A 192 17.85 17.46 -12.55
N ALA A 193 18.48 18.48 -11.97
CA ALA A 193 18.57 19.81 -12.55
C ALA A 193 19.64 19.90 -13.65
N GLY A 194 19.39 20.78 -14.62
CA GLY A 194 20.39 21.20 -15.60
C GLY A 194 21.33 22.27 -15.01
N MET A 195 22.37 22.64 -15.77
CA MET A 195 23.29 23.70 -15.35
C MET A 195 22.67 25.10 -15.46
N TRP A 196 23.14 26.02 -14.60
CA TRP A 196 22.85 27.46 -14.72
C TRP A 196 23.71 28.12 -15.81
N CYS A 197 23.23 29.22 -16.39
CA CYS A 197 23.91 29.96 -17.47
C CYS A 197 25.17 30.74 -17.02
N GLY A 198 25.75 30.42 -15.86
CA GLY A 198 26.97 31.02 -15.33
C GLY A 198 28.13 30.02 -15.30
N SER A 199 29.36 30.49 -15.50
CA SER A 199 30.56 29.66 -15.39
C SER A 199 30.75 29.17 -13.95
N GLY A 200 30.75 27.85 -13.74
CA GLY A 200 31.17 27.21 -12.48
C GLY A 200 30.05 26.74 -11.54
N GLN A 201 28.81 26.63 -12.00
CA GLN A 201 27.69 26.10 -11.19
C GLN A 201 27.26 24.72 -11.66
N TRP A 202 26.93 23.85 -10.71
CA TRP A 202 26.61 22.45 -10.91
C TRP A 202 25.08 22.24 -10.83
N GLY A 203 24.59 21.10 -11.32
CA GLY A 203 23.19 20.72 -11.17
C GLY A 203 22.97 19.86 -9.92
N ASP A 204 21.79 19.97 -9.33
CA ASP A 204 21.34 19.12 -8.22
C ASP A 204 20.77 17.79 -8.75
N GLY A 205 20.98 16.71 -7.98
CA GLY A 205 20.36 15.42 -8.25
C GLY A 205 18.90 15.39 -7.79
N GLY A 206 18.03 14.75 -8.55
CA GLY A 206 16.62 14.56 -8.24
C GLY A 206 16.39 13.78 -6.95
N ALA A 207 15.27 14.05 -6.28
CA ALA A 207 14.88 13.31 -5.10
C ALA A 207 14.24 11.95 -5.46
N GLY A 208 14.35 10.97 -4.56
CA GLY A 208 13.71 9.68 -4.69
C GLY A 208 12.24 9.73 -4.30
N ALA A 209 11.44 8.80 -4.81
CA ALA A 209 10.00 8.76 -4.57
C ALA A 209 9.60 7.94 -3.34
N GLY A 210 8.38 8.14 -2.82
CA GLY A 210 7.80 7.31 -1.78
C GLY A 210 7.34 5.93 -2.27
N ALA A 211 7.36 4.94 -1.38
CA ALA A 211 6.80 3.61 -1.61
C ALA A 211 5.28 3.56 -1.44
N GLY A 212 4.60 2.80 -2.30
CA GLY A 212 3.20 2.47 -2.11
C GLY A 212 2.97 1.59 -0.88
N ALA A 213 1.78 1.68 -0.32
CA ALA A 213 1.41 0.97 0.90
C ALA A 213 0.77 -0.40 0.64
N GLU A 214 0.79 -1.29 1.62
CA GLU A 214 0.12 -2.59 1.55
C GLU A 214 -1.40 -2.45 1.57
N GLY A 215 -2.09 -3.34 0.86
CA GLY A 215 -3.52 -3.50 1.03
C GLY A 215 -3.89 -4.16 2.37
N GLY A 216 -5.16 -4.11 2.72
CA GLY A 216 -5.70 -4.82 3.88
C GLY A 216 -5.88 -6.31 3.62
N GLY A 217 -5.74 -7.11 4.67
CA GLY A 217 -6.00 -8.54 4.62
C GLY A 217 -7.50 -8.86 4.56
N ALA A 218 -7.83 -10.14 4.43
CA ALA A 218 -9.21 -10.63 4.39
C ALA A 218 -9.51 -11.56 5.56
N PHE A 219 -10.72 -11.49 6.08
CA PHE A 219 -11.18 -12.34 7.16
C PHE A 219 -12.58 -12.85 6.89
N ALA A 220 -12.76 -14.17 6.93
CA ALA A 220 -14.06 -14.80 6.80
C ALA A 220 -14.37 -15.71 7.98
N VAL A 221 -15.64 -15.71 8.40
CA VAL A 221 -16.15 -16.65 9.40
C VAL A 221 -17.43 -17.26 8.88
N PHE A 222 -17.46 -18.60 8.90
CA PHE A 222 -18.59 -19.44 8.59
C PHE A 222 -18.99 -20.14 9.88
N ALA A 223 -20.10 -19.69 10.48
CA ALA A 223 -20.66 -20.29 11.68
C ALA A 223 -21.90 -21.10 11.34
N LEU A 224 -22.03 -22.30 11.92
CA LEU A 224 -23.19 -23.16 11.67
C LEU A 224 -24.43 -22.70 12.42
N PHE A 225 -24.30 -22.25 13.67
CA PHE A 225 -25.44 -21.99 14.57
C PHE A 225 -25.59 -20.51 14.93
N SER A 226 -24.52 -19.85 15.36
CA SER A 226 -24.54 -18.45 15.78
C SER A 226 -23.23 -17.70 15.46
N LEU A 227 -23.36 -16.43 15.07
CA LEU A 227 -22.22 -15.53 14.89
C LEU A 227 -22.49 -14.19 15.56
N VAL A 228 -21.65 -13.84 16.54
CA VAL A 228 -21.77 -12.60 17.30
C VAL A 228 -20.48 -11.79 17.22
N VAL A 229 -20.59 -10.53 16.80
CA VAL A 229 -19.48 -9.57 16.74
C VAL A 229 -19.81 -8.37 17.61
N THR A 230 -19.20 -8.29 18.79
CA THR A 230 -19.30 -7.13 19.70
C THR A 230 -18.01 -6.32 19.75
N GLY A 231 -16.90 -6.91 19.32
CA GLY A 231 -15.60 -6.27 19.20
C GLY A 231 -15.34 -5.67 17.82
N ASN A 232 -14.08 -5.70 17.38
CA ASN A 232 -13.65 -5.03 16.16
C ASN A 232 -13.11 -6.03 15.13
N ILE A 233 -13.38 -5.77 13.85
CA ILE A 233 -12.75 -6.43 12.71
C ILE A 233 -12.23 -5.31 11.79
N GLN A 234 -10.91 -5.24 11.59
CA GLN A 234 -10.29 -4.23 10.74
C GLN A 234 -9.47 -4.87 9.63
N THR A 235 -9.77 -4.50 8.39
CA THR A 235 -9.07 -4.93 7.18
C THR A 235 -8.56 -3.73 6.40
N ASN A 236 -8.16 -2.65 7.08
CA ASN A 236 -7.74 -1.43 6.39
C ASN A 236 -6.46 -1.59 5.56
N GLY A 237 -6.39 -0.86 4.46
CA GLY A 237 -5.13 -0.65 3.74
C GLY A 237 -4.18 0.29 4.47
N GLY A 238 -2.92 0.30 4.06
CA GLY A 238 -1.87 1.12 4.66
C GLY A 238 -1.81 2.53 4.12
N ALA A 239 -1.32 3.43 4.96
CA ALA A 239 -1.14 4.85 4.65
C ALA A 239 -0.07 5.08 3.58
N SER A 240 -0.26 6.11 2.74
CA SER A 240 0.74 6.59 1.78
C SER A 240 2.02 6.96 2.50
N SER A 241 3.16 6.73 1.84
CA SER A 241 4.44 7.25 2.33
C SER A 241 4.83 8.51 1.56
N GLY A 242 5.54 9.40 2.25
CA GLY A 242 6.01 10.66 1.67
C GLY A 242 7.13 10.45 0.65
N ASN A 243 7.28 11.41 -0.24
CA ASN A 243 8.41 11.55 -1.13
C ASN A 243 9.71 11.96 -0.41
N GLY A 244 10.84 11.75 -1.08
CA GLY A 244 12.06 12.48 -0.76
C GLY A 244 11.91 13.92 -1.23
N ALA A 245 12.27 14.86 -0.36
CA ALA A 245 12.29 16.28 -0.70
C ALA A 245 13.55 16.64 -1.47
N SER A 246 13.46 17.62 -2.37
CA SER A 246 14.65 18.24 -2.93
C SER A 246 15.48 18.89 -1.81
N PRO A 247 16.80 18.64 -1.78
CA PRO A 247 17.68 19.25 -0.79
C PRO A 247 17.64 20.78 -0.91
N PRO A 248 17.65 21.54 0.21
CA PRO A 248 17.83 22.98 0.15
C PRO A 248 19.25 23.29 -0.34
N GLY A 249 19.36 24.13 -1.37
CA GLY A 249 20.61 24.52 -2.02
C GLY A 249 21.79 24.66 -1.05
N ALA A 250 22.82 23.84 -1.23
CA ALA A 250 24.05 23.90 -0.45
C ALA A 250 25.21 24.16 -1.41
N GLY A 251 26.01 25.18 -1.09
CA GLY A 251 27.20 25.58 -1.83
C GLY A 251 28.28 24.50 -1.76
N GLY A 252 28.21 23.54 -2.67
CA GLY A 252 29.19 22.48 -2.86
C GLY A 252 29.65 22.41 -4.31
N SER A 253 30.89 21.97 -4.52
CA SER A 253 31.47 21.68 -5.83
C SER A 253 31.36 20.18 -6.10
N GLY A 254 30.63 19.75 -7.12
CA GLY A 254 30.49 18.34 -7.49
C GLY A 254 29.25 18.06 -8.34
N ASP A 255 29.15 16.83 -8.87
CA ASP A 255 27.99 16.40 -9.64
C ASP A 255 26.92 15.78 -8.73
N GLY A 256 25.73 16.40 -8.67
CA GLY A 256 24.62 15.92 -7.87
C GLY A 256 24.13 14.55 -8.34
N SER A 257 24.20 13.55 -7.47
CA SER A 257 23.62 12.23 -7.69
C SER A 257 22.14 12.22 -7.31
N GLY A 258 21.34 11.52 -8.11
CA GLY A 258 19.95 11.27 -7.77
C GLY A 258 19.83 10.41 -6.52
N ALA A 259 18.76 10.62 -5.76
CA ALA A 259 18.55 9.92 -4.50
C ALA A 259 17.76 8.62 -4.65
N ALA A 260 17.94 7.70 -3.70
CA ALA A 260 17.25 6.42 -3.69
C ALA A 260 15.73 6.57 -3.48
N GLY A 261 14.93 5.78 -4.18
CA GLY A 261 13.50 5.62 -3.91
C GLY A 261 13.23 4.93 -2.57
N GLY A 262 12.02 5.11 -2.05
CA GLY A 262 11.55 4.52 -0.81
C GLY A 262 11.27 3.02 -0.96
N SER A 263 11.54 2.25 0.09
CA SER A 263 11.34 0.80 0.10
C SER A 263 9.91 0.42 0.49
N ALA A 264 9.26 -0.42 -0.32
CA ALA A 264 7.92 -0.97 -0.04
C ALA A 264 7.98 -2.27 0.79
N THR A 265 8.94 -2.37 1.71
CA THR A 265 9.10 -3.50 2.64
C THR A 265 8.98 -3.02 4.08
N ASN A 266 8.41 -3.85 4.96
CA ASN A 266 8.13 -3.52 6.37
C ASN A 266 9.36 -3.20 7.23
N SER A 267 10.58 -3.21 6.67
CA SER A 267 11.85 -3.06 7.39
C SER A 267 12.67 -1.84 6.94
N GLY A 268 12.22 -1.09 5.93
CA GLY A 268 12.94 0.05 5.35
C GLY A 268 12.18 1.38 5.42
N SER A 269 12.87 2.49 5.20
CA SER A 269 12.22 3.80 5.03
C SER A 269 11.36 3.78 3.78
N ARG A 270 10.05 3.94 3.96
CA ARG A 270 9.10 4.08 2.84
C ARG A 270 9.22 5.45 2.17
N VAL A 271 9.85 6.40 2.84
CA VAL A 271 10.10 7.75 2.33
C VAL A 271 11.29 7.71 1.38
N GLY A 272 11.15 8.35 0.22
CA GLY A 272 12.26 8.54 -0.71
C GLY A 272 13.38 9.38 -0.08
N ALA A 273 14.62 9.16 -0.51
CA ALA A 273 15.73 9.97 -0.02
C ALA A 273 15.73 11.35 -0.71
N ALA A 274 16.22 12.35 0.01
CA ALA A 274 16.47 13.66 -0.58
C ALA A 274 17.64 13.59 -1.58
N GLY A 275 17.54 14.33 -2.68
CA GLY A 275 18.62 14.57 -3.65
C GLY A 275 19.91 15.09 -2.99
N THR A 276 21.04 15.05 -3.69
CA THR A 276 22.27 15.73 -3.26
C THR A 276 22.40 17.10 -3.91
N THR A 277 22.77 18.11 -3.12
CA THR A 277 23.00 19.50 -3.56
C THR A 277 24.39 19.76 -4.08
N CYS A 278 24.46 20.54 -5.16
CA CYS A 278 25.67 21.05 -5.77
C CYS A 278 25.41 22.47 -6.32
N GLY A 279 25.40 23.49 -5.45
CA GLY A 279 25.50 24.90 -5.83
C GLY A 279 24.24 25.76 -5.65
N ASP A 280 24.39 27.06 -5.96
CA ASP A 280 23.37 28.08 -5.73
C ASP A 280 22.28 28.06 -6.81
N GLY A 281 21.04 27.71 -6.44
CA GLY A 281 19.82 28.19 -7.11
C GLY A 281 19.13 27.29 -8.13
N ASN A 282 19.57 26.04 -8.34
CA ASN A 282 18.90 25.10 -9.25
C ASN A 282 18.02 24.12 -8.48
N TYR A 283 16.70 24.14 -8.71
CA TYR A 283 15.79 23.23 -8.03
C TYR A 283 15.67 21.91 -8.83
N SER A 284 16.14 20.82 -8.22
CA SER A 284 15.78 19.48 -8.65
C SER A 284 14.28 19.23 -8.48
N GLY A 285 13.76 18.20 -9.14
CA GLY A 285 12.39 17.76 -8.93
C GLY A 285 12.28 16.96 -7.64
N ASP A 286 11.16 17.13 -6.95
CA ASP A 286 10.77 16.29 -5.83
C ASP A 286 10.37 14.90 -6.33
N GLY A 287 10.48 13.89 -5.44
CA GLY A 287 9.85 12.60 -5.73
C GLY A 287 8.32 12.69 -5.66
N GLY A 288 7.63 11.72 -6.24
CA GLY A 288 6.21 11.52 -6.00
C GLY A 288 5.95 10.73 -4.72
N ASP A 289 4.82 10.96 -4.07
CA ASP A 289 4.35 10.16 -2.94
C ASP A 289 3.95 8.75 -3.38
N GLY A 290 4.01 7.80 -2.44
CA GLY A 290 3.43 6.47 -2.66
C GLY A 290 1.90 6.47 -2.56
N GLY A 291 1.25 5.61 -3.34
CA GLY A 291 -0.19 5.39 -3.27
C GLY A 291 -0.60 4.63 -2.01
N VAL A 292 -1.80 4.92 -1.49
CA VAL A 292 -2.41 4.15 -0.38
C VAL A 292 -2.80 2.74 -0.82
N GLY A 293 -2.81 1.80 0.13
CA GLY A 293 -3.35 0.47 -0.08
C GLY A 293 -4.88 0.44 -0.01
N ALA A 294 -5.50 -0.49 -0.73
CA ALA A 294 -6.94 -0.73 -0.62
C ALA A 294 -7.29 -1.48 0.65
N GLY A 295 -8.51 -1.29 1.16
CA GLY A 295 -9.03 -2.17 2.22
C GLY A 295 -9.23 -3.60 1.70
N GLY A 296 -9.20 -4.57 2.61
CA GLY A 296 -9.48 -5.98 2.34
C GLY A 296 -10.88 -6.41 2.76
N GLY A 297 -11.25 -7.66 2.51
CA GLY A 297 -12.63 -8.11 2.66
C GLY A 297 -12.98 -8.76 3.99
N VAL A 298 -14.23 -8.57 4.44
CA VAL A 298 -14.84 -9.26 5.56
C VAL A 298 -16.04 -10.06 5.07
N LEU A 299 -16.09 -11.35 5.40
CA LEU A 299 -17.20 -12.25 5.07
C LEU A 299 -17.75 -12.90 6.33
N LEU A 300 -19.05 -12.73 6.59
CA LEU A 300 -19.73 -13.33 7.74
C LEU A 300 -20.87 -14.20 7.24
N VAL A 301 -20.82 -15.50 7.49
CA VAL A 301 -21.83 -16.46 7.08
C VAL A 301 -22.38 -17.17 8.30
N CYS A 302 -23.70 -17.16 8.47
CA CYS A 302 -24.40 -17.97 9.47
C CYS A 302 -25.82 -18.28 9.01
N LEU A 303 -26.04 -19.53 8.59
CA LEU A 303 -27.35 -20.02 8.16
C LEU A 303 -28.12 -20.74 9.29
N GLY A 304 -27.59 -20.66 10.50
CA GLY A 304 -28.11 -21.33 11.69
C GLY A 304 -29.35 -20.69 12.30
N PRO A 305 -29.93 -21.36 13.32
CA PRO A 305 -31.16 -20.91 13.96
C PRO A 305 -31.00 -19.61 14.76
N TRP A 306 -29.80 -19.22 15.18
CA TRP A 306 -29.55 -18.02 15.99
C TRP A 306 -29.07 -16.82 15.17
N GLY A 307 -28.58 -17.05 13.94
CA GLY A 307 -28.25 -16.00 12.97
C GLY A 307 -27.00 -15.19 13.31
N ILE A 308 -27.00 -13.92 12.89
CA ILE A 308 -25.87 -12.99 12.96
C ILE A 308 -26.26 -11.78 13.81
N ARG A 309 -25.45 -11.45 14.81
CA ARG A 309 -25.57 -10.20 15.57
C ARG A 309 -24.25 -9.42 15.53
N ILE A 310 -24.33 -8.16 15.11
CA ILE A 310 -23.19 -7.24 15.08
C ILE A 310 -23.58 -5.99 15.85
N SER A 311 -22.79 -5.66 16.87
CA SER A 311 -22.89 -4.40 17.62
C SER A 311 -21.53 -3.74 17.84
N GLY A 312 -20.47 -4.29 17.26
CA GLY A 312 -19.12 -3.74 17.29
C GLY A 312 -18.77 -2.95 16.02
N THR A 313 -17.47 -2.87 15.70
CA THR A 313 -16.98 -2.12 14.52
C THR A 313 -16.48 -3.07 13.44
N ILE A 314 -16.86 -2.81 12.19
CA ILE A 314 -16.21 -3.40 11.02
C ILE A 314 -15.68 -2.25 10.16
N ASP A 315 -14.37 -2.26 9.89
CA ASP A 315 -13.71 -1.24 9.09
C ASP A 315 -12.89 -1.87 7.96
N THR A 316 -13.28 -1.57 6.72
CA THR A 316 -12.63 -2.03 5.50
C THR A 316 -12.15 -0.87 4.64
N ARG A 317 -11.97 0.34 5.19
CA ARG A 317 -11.47 1.52 4.43
C ARG A 317 -10.07 1.28 3.86
N GLY A 318 -9.74 2.00 2.79
CA GLY A 318 -8.37 2.10 2.32
C GLY A 318 -7.46 2.83 3.31
N GLY A 319 -6.18 2.91 2.98
CA GLY A 319 -5.21 3.71 3.73
C GLY A 319 -5.65 5.16 3.94
N ASN A 320 -5.14 5.81 4.98
CA ASN A 320 -5.53 7.17 5.37
C ASN A 320 -7.04 7.34 5.64
N SER A 321 -7.73 6.28 6.06
CA SER A 321 -9.19 6.28 6.25
C SER A 321 -9.97 6.61 4.96
N ASP A 322 -9.41 6.29 3.80
CA ASP A 322 -9.98 6.60 2.50
C ASP A 322 -11.27 5.80 2.22
N THR A 323 -12.37 6.55 2.06
CA THR A 323 -13.71 6.02 1.76
C THR A 323 -13.98 5.84 0.26
N SER A 324 -13.04 6.20 -0.61
CA SER A 324 -13.12 5.86 -2.04
C SER A 324 -12.52 4.48 -2.36
N ASN A 325 -11.68 3.95 -1.45
CA ASN A 325 -10.88 2.74 -1.66
C ASN A 325 -11.15 1.62 -0.64
N PHE A 326 -12.43 1.36 -0.36
CA PHE A 326 -12.83 0.29 0.55
C PHE A 326 -12.56 -1.11 -0.02
N GLY A 327 -12.34 -2.07 0.88
CA GLY A 327 -12.63 -3.50 0.66
C GLY A 327 -14.10 -3.83 0.91
N SER A 328 -14.49 -5.09 0.79
CA SER A 328 -15.90 -5.51 0.88
C SER A 328 -16.33 -5.95 2.27
N LEU A 329 -17.60 -5.73 2.64
CA LEU A 329 -18.28 -6.48 3.70
C LEU A 329 -19.45 -7.27 3.11
N LYS A 330 -19.41 -8.60 3.25
CA LYS A 330 -20.46 -9.52 2.83
C LYS A 330 -21.04 -10.26 4.04
N ILE A 331 -22.36 -10.26 4.17
CA ILE A 331 -23.06 -10.93 5.27
C ILE A 331 -24.10 -11.87 4.68
N PHE A 332 -24.00 -13.17 4.95
CA PHE A 332 -24.97 -14.17 4.52
C PHE A 332 -25.62 -14.78 5.75
N GLY A 333 -26.89 -14.43 5.97
CA GLY A 333 -27.64 -14.90 7.13
C GLY A 333 -29.10 -15.21 6.83
N VAL A 334 -29.74 -15.93 7.75
CA VAL A 334 -31.17 -16.24 7.66
C VAL A 334 -32.01 -14.96 7.72
N ALA A 335 -33.01 -14.87 6.84
CA ALA A 335 -33.97 -13.78 6.80
C ALA A 335 -34.54 -13.47 8.20
N GLY A 336 -34.52 -12.20 8.60
CA GLY A 336 -35.01 -11.76 9.91
C GLY A 336 -34.13 -12.14 11.11
N LYS A 337 -32.96 -12.76 10.88
CA LYS A 337 -32.00 -13.15 11.94
C LYS A 337 -30.63 -12.49 11.80
N VAL A 338 -30.53 -11.47 10.96
CA VAL A 338 -29.35 -10.59 10.88
C VAL A 338 -29.69 -9.30 11.62
N ASN A 339 -28.99 -9.04 12.71
CA ASN A 339 -29.17 -7.85 13.55
C ASN A 339 -27.88 -7.03 13.57
N LEU A 340 -27.96 -5.80 13.04
CA LEU A 340 -26.84 -4.84 12.98
C LEU A 340 -27.06 -3.65 13.93
N THR A 341 -28.03 -3.71 14.84
CA THR A 341 -28.33 -2.62 15.76
C THR A 341 -27.14 -2.34 16.67
N GLY A 342 -26.64 -1.10 16.61
CA GLY A 342 -25.47 -0.64 17.35
C GLY A 342 -24.13 -0.91 16.66
N ALA A 343 -24.12 -1.51 15.47
CA ALA A 343 -22.90 -1.69 14.70
C ALA A 343 -22.38 -0.37 14.12
N THR A 344 -21.06 -0.20 14.09
CA THR A 344 -20.39 0.85 13.32
C THR A 344 -19.72 0.21 12.10
N ILE A 345 -20.16 0.55 10.90
CA ILE A 345 -19.70 -0.08 9.66
C ILE A 345 -19.06 0.99 8.76
N TYR A 346 -17.74 0.89 8.60
CA TYR A 346 -16.97 1.63 7.61
C TYR A 346 -16.53 0.67 6.52
N ALA A 347 -17.46 0.21 5.71
CA ALA A 347 -17.17 -0.79 4.70
C ALA A 347 -17.75 -0.46 3.34
N GLY A 348 -17.13 -1.05 2.32
CA GLY A 348 -17.75 -1.19 1.02
C GLY A 348 -18.93 -2.13 1.13
N TRP A 349 -20.09 -1.55 1.43
CA TRP A 349 -21.33 -2.25 1.69
C TRP A 349 -22.21 -2.25 0.44
N ASN A 350 -22.54 -3.44 -0.04
CA ASN A 350 -23.66 -3.59 -0.95
C ASN A 350 -24.88 -4.03 -0.14
N SER A 351 -25.85 -3.13 -0.01
CA SER A 351 -27.10 -3.34 0.71
C SER A 351 -27.96 -4.45 0.11
N SER A 352 -27.62 -4.96 -1.08
CA SER A 352 -28.25 -6.15 -1.66
C SER A 352 -27.99 -7.43 -0.86
N TYR A 353 -26.99 -7.45 0.02
CA TYR A 353 -26.59 -8.65 0.78
C TYR A 353 -27.07 -8.63 2.25
N GLY A 354 -27.78 -7.58 2.66
CA GLY A 354 -28.40 -7.46 3.99
C GLY A 354 -29.88 -7.86 4.03
N SER A 355 -30.18 -9.15 3.77
CA SER A 355 -31.45 -9.91 3.93
C SER A 355 -32.65 -9.62 2.98
N PRO A 356 -33.36 -10.63 2.42
CA PRO A 356 -33.17 -12.09 2.46
C PRO A 356 -32.74 -12.69 1.11
N TYR A 357 -32.10 -13.87 1.17
CA TYR A 357 -32.17 -14.86 0.09
C TYR A 357 -33.65 -15.05 -0.27
N ASN A 358 -34.02 -14.70 -1.49
CA ASN A 358 -35.34 -15.00 -2.04
C ASN A 358 -35.21 -16.36 -2.74
N PRO A 359 -35.59 -17.47 -2.12
CA PRO A 359 -35.63 -18.73 -2.84
C PRO A 359 -36.62 -18.57 -3.98
N LYS A 360 -36.17 -18.81 -5.21
CA LYS A 360 -37.09 -19.34 -6.21
C LYS A 360 -37.28 -20.82 -5.94
#